data_AF-A0A5N7MMX4-F1
#
_entry.id   AF-A0A5N7MMX4-F1
#
_cell.length_a   1.000
_cell.length_b   1.000
_cell.length_c   1.000
_cell.angle_alpha   90.00
_cell.angle_beta   90.00
_cell.angle_gamma   90.00
#
_symmetry.space_group_name_H-M   'P 1'
#
loop_
_entity.id
_entity.type
_entity.pdbx_description
1 polymer ?
#
loop_
_entity_poly.entity_id
_entity_poly.type
_entity_poly.pdbx_seq_one_letter_code
_entity_poly.pdbx_strand_id
1 'polypeptide(L)'
;MYIPTVSMLPSIAASTVQSPELAPAIAQLGREAPLSYAFDAVLGVAPSVRSVSDDLQCEKFARTLGLAQVGLVLRSVRLTSGRSVSLVAVPSACWRDPVLRARILDLKWAVEFSGRRLVLVPESVIRAEPRLTNALLISACDGVRVTPRERLILLSHLAEVGGSASLEVCAEALTGSADPAGAVLRLVAERVLTIALDRPIDLQSEVSLAAWR
;
A
#
# COMPACT_ATOMS: atom_id res chain seq x y z
N MET A 1 -5.20 -3.55 -38.40
CA MET A 1 -4.74 -2.51 -37.45
C MET A 1 -5.69 -2.58 -36.26
N TYR A 2 -5.30 -3.30 -35.22
CA TYR A 2 -6.17 -3.64 -34.08
C TYR A 2 -5.98 -2.55 -33.01
N ILE A 3 -7.03 -1.78 -32.74
CA ILE A 3 -7.04 -0.79 -31.65
C ILE A 3 -7.54 -1.54 -30.42
N PRO A 4 -6.75 -1.71 -29.34
CA PRO A 4 -7.26 -2.34 -28.14
C PRO A 4 -8.21 -1.40 -27.40
N THR A 5 -9.34 -1.98 -27.03
CA THR A 5 -10.44 -1.43 -26.26
C THR A 5 -9.94 -0.93 -24.90
N VAL A 6 -10.18 0.34 -24.59
CA VAL A 6 -9.96 0.90 -23.25
C VAL A 6 -11.02 0.29 -22.33
N SER A 7 -10.59 -0.61 -21.44
CA SER A 7 -11.42 -1.13 -20.37
C SER A 7 -11.72 0.01 -19.40
N MET A 8 -12.95 0.54 -19.45
CA MET A 8 -13.48 1.43 -18.43
C MET A 8 -13.73 0.63 -17.15
N LEU A 9 -12.83 0.74 -16.18
CA LEU A 9 -13.22 0.50 -14.79
C LEU A 9 -14.03 1.73 -14.35
N PRO A 10 -15.26 1.58 -13.83
CA PRO A 10 -15.97 2.69 -13.22
C PRO A 10 -15.20 3.19 -12.00
N SER A 11 -15.24 4.50 -11.75
CA SER A 11 -14.65 5.14 -10.57
C SER A 11 -15.37 4.64 -9.32
N ILE A 12 -14.78 3.66 -8.63
CA ILE A 12 -15.39 3.00 -7.46
C ILE A 12 -15.09 3.78 -6.17
N ALA A 13 -14.04 4.62 -6.13
CA ALA A 13 -13.50 5.17 -4.90
C ALA A 13 -14.49 6.10 -4.15
N ALA A 14 -15.19 7.00 -4.84
CA ALA A 14 -16.24 7.84 -4.25
C ALA A 14 -17.41 7.02 -3.66
N SER A 15 -17.87 5.99 -4.38
CA SER A 15 -18.98 5.14 -3.93
C SER A 15 -18.58 4.23 -2.76
N THR A 16 -17.31 3.84 -2.64
CA THR A 16 -16.82 2.97 -1.56
C THR A 16 -16.74 3.61 -0.18
N VAL A 17 -16.52 4.93 -0.09
CA VAL A 17 -16.44 5.61 1.22
C VAL A 17 -17.84 5.93 1.77
N GLN A 18 -18.86 5.96 0.91
CA GLN A 18 -20.24 6.36 1.28
C GLN A 18 -21.17 5.19 1.66
N SER A 19 -20.82 3.93 1.40
CA SER A 19 -21.71 2.79 1.65
C SER A 19 -21.15 1.78 2.66
N PRO A 20 -21.76 1.64 3.86
CA PRO A 20 -21.37 0.63 4.86
C PRO A 20 -21.52 -0.82 4.36
N GLU A 21 -22.21 -1.03 3.25
CA GLU A 21 -22.37 -2.34 2.59
C GLU A 21 -21.14 -2.80 1.78
N LEU A 22 -20.20 -1.90 1.46
CA LEU A 22 -18.99 -2.25 0.66
C LEU A 22 -17.77 -2.61 1.52
N ALA A 23 -17.76 -2.25 2.80
CA ALA A 23 -16.74 -2.69 3.76
C ALA A 23 -16.54 -4.22 3.80
N PRO A 24 -17.60 -5.07 3.83
CA PRO A 24 -17.43 -6.52 3.75
C PRO A 24 -16.86 -6.97 2.39
N ALA A 25 -17.19 -6.30 1.29
CA ALA A 25 -16.66 -6.62 -0.04
C ALA A 25 -15.16 -6.31 -0.15
N ILE A 26 -14.69 -5.17 0.40
CA ILE A 26 -13.26 -4.83 0.45
C ILE A 26 -12.51 -5.73 1.44
N ALA A 27 -13.09 -6.05 2.58
CA ALA A 27 -12.51 -7.01 3.53
C ALA A 27 -12.42 -8.44 2.94
N GLN A 28 -13.36 -8.80 2.06
CA GLN A 28 -13.32 -10.05 1.31
C GLN A 28 -12.24 -10.03 0.22
N LEU A 29 -12.14 -8.92 -0.52
CA LEU A 29 -11.01 -8.65 -1.44
C LEU A 29 -9.66 -8.72 -0.71
N GLY A 30 -9.57 -8.21 0.52
CA GLY A 30 -8.37 -8.27 1.34
C GLY A 30 -7.96 -9.69 1.75
N ARG A 31 -8.94 -10.57 2.01
CA ARG A 31 -8.67 -11.98 2.31
C ARG A 31 -8.24 -12.78 1.08
N GLU A 32 -8.83 -12.49 -0.08
CA GLU A 32 -8.60 -13.23 -1.32
C GLU A 32 -7.44 -12.67 -2.16
N ALA A 33 -6.98 -11.45 -1.88
CA ALA A 33 -5.88 -10.81 -2.59
C ALA A 33 -4.63 -11.71 -2.59
N PRO A 34 -3.94 -11.89 -3.73
CA PRO A 34 -2.63 -12.53 -3.76
C PRO A 34 -1.67 -11.84 -2.78
N LEU A 35 -0.81 -12.62 -2.10
CA LEU A 35 0.11 -12.09 -1.08
C LEU A 35 1.01 -10.98 -1.66
N SER A 36 1.41 -11.09 -2.92
CA SER A 36 2.20 -10.05 -3.61
C SER A 36 1.44 -8.73 -3.69
N TYR A 37 0.18 -8.77 -4.13
CA TYR A 37 -0.67 -7.60 -4.24
C TYR A 37 -0.94 -6.95 -2.88
N ALA A 38 -1.30 -7.76 -1.86
CA ALA A 38 -1.50 -7.27 -0.50
C ALA A 38 -0.22 -6.63 0.09
N PHE A 39 0.93 -7.26 -0.15
CA PHE A 39 2.21 -6.75 0.34
C PHE A 39 2.60 -5.43 -0.33
N ASP A 40 2.46 -5.36 -1.65
CA ASP A 40 2.76 -4.14 -2.42
C ASP A 40 1.83 -2.99 -2.02
N ALA A 41 0.54 -3.25 -1.79
CA ALA A 41 -0.40 -2.26 -1.29
C ALA A 41 0.04 -1.68 0.08
N VAL A 42 0.38 -2.56 1.04
CA VAL A 42 0.84 -2.14 2.39
C VAL A 42 2.14 -1.33 2.32
N LEU A 43 3.10 -1.74 1.46
CA LEU A 43 4.34 -0.98 1.26
C LEU A 43 4.09 0.36 0.55
N GLY A 44 3.13 0.39 -0.38
CA GLY A 44 2.75 1.57 -1.16
C GLY A 44 2.30 2.73 -0.27
N VAL A 45 1.60 2.43 0.83
CA VAL A 45 1.05 3.43 1.76
C VAL A 45 1.91 3.64 3.02
N ALA A 46 3.00 2.91 3.18
CA ALA A 46 3.87 3.04 4.34
C ALA A 46 4.67 4.37 4.29
N PRO A 47 4.59 5.23 5.31
CA PRO A 47 5.19 6.58 5.28
C PRO A 47 6.72 6.56 5.25
N SER A 48 7.33 5.54 5.86
CA SER A 48 8.79 5.37 5.86
C SER A 48 9.34 4.83 4.54
N VAL A 49 8.48 4.36 3.63
CA VAL A 49 8.87 3.77 2.35
C VAL A 49 8.88 4.85 1.29
N ARG A 50 10.02 5.02 0.62
CA ARG A 50 10.19 5.95 -0.51
C ARG A 50 9.97 5.27 -1.85
N SER A 51 10.49 4.06 -2.03
CA SER A 51 10.30 3.27 -3.25
C SER A 51 10.38 1.78 -2.96
N VAL A 52 9.70 1.00 -3.80
CA VAL A 52 9.66 -0.47 -3.75
C VAL A 52 10.10 -0.98 -5.12
N SER A 53 10.92 -2.03 -5.15
CA SER A 53 11.28 -2.76 -6.36
C SER A 53 11.43 -4.24 -6.05
N ASP A 54 11.58 -5.08 -7.07
CA ASP A 54 11.99 -6.47 -6.87
C ASP A 54 13.42 -6.55 -6.30
N ASP A 55 13.70 -7.58 -5.49
CA ASP A 55 15.05 -7.86 -4.96
C ASP A 55 15.66 -9.07 -5.66
N LEU A 56 16.17 -8.84 -6.87
CA LEU A 56 16.75 -9.88 -7.72
C LEU A 56 17.90 -10.67 -7.05
N GLN A 57 18.62 -10.04 -6.11
CA GLN A 57 19.70 -10.71 -5.40
C GLN A 57 19.14 -11.63 -4.32
N CYS A 58 18.13 -11.17 -3.55
CA CYS A 58 17.42 -12.02 -2.60
C CYS A 58 16.71 -13.18 -3.29
N GLU A 59 16.15 -12.97 -4.48
CA GLU A 59 15.57 -14.04 -5.30
C GLU A 59 16.59 -15.12 -5.69
N LYS A 60 17.84 -14.75 -6.00
CA LYS A 60 18.89 -15.74 -6.30
C LYS A 60 19.15 -16.64 -5.10
N PHE A 61 19.30 -16.07 -3.91
CA PHE A 61 19.44 -16.86 -2.68
C PHE A 61 18.23 -17.77 -2.44
N ALA A 62 17.01 -17.25 -2.62
CA ALA A 62 15.79 -18.03 -2.47
C ALA A 62 15.74 -19.22 -3.47
N ARG A 63 16.17 -19.02 -4.71
CA ARG A 63 16.28 -20.11 -5.71
C ARG A 63 17.28 -21.16 -5.28
N THR A 64 18.47 -20.76 -4.83
CA THR A 64 19.52 -21.69 -4.36
C THR A 64 19.05 -22.54 -3.18
N LEU A 65 18.21 -21.98 -2.30
CA LEU A 65 17.63 -22.69 -1.14
C LEU A 65 16.35 -23.47 -1.48
N GLY A 66 15.95 -23.54 -2.75
CA GLY A 66 14.75 -24.26 -3.18
C GLY A 66 13.44 -23.61 -2.70
N LEU A 67 13.42 -22.29 -2.50
CA LEU A 67 12.27 -21.52 -2.02
C LEU A 67 11.46 -20.83 -3.15
N ALA A 68 11.86 -20.98 -4.41
CA ALA A 68 11.26 -20.26 -5.54
C ALA A 68 9.75 -20.54 -5.73
N GLN A 69 9.30 -21.75 -5.40
CA GLN A 69 7.90 -22.16 -5.58
C GLN A 69 7.05 -22.01 -4.31
N VAL A 70 7.63 -21.49 -3.23
CA VAL A 70 7.00 -21.44 -1.91
C VAL A 70 6.05 -20.24 -1.76
N GLY A 71 5.97 -19.38 -2.78
CA GLY A 71 5.09 -18.20 -2.78
C GLY A 71 5.64 -17.04 -1.95
N LEU A 72 6.95 -16.99 -1.70
CA LEU A 72 7.61 -15.83 -1.10
C LEU A 72 7.50 -14.62 -2.02
N VAL A 73 7.26 -13.44 -1.44
CA VAL A 73 7.31 -12.16 -2.18
C VAL A 73 8.51 -11.38 -1.69
N LEU A 74 9.45 -11.10 -2.58
CA LEU A 74 10.72 -10.46 -2.25
C LEU A 74 10.74 -9.05 -2.81
N ARG A 75 11.02 -8.07 -1.95
CA ARG A 75 11.04 -6.65 -2.30
C ARG A 75 12.28 -5.97 -1.73
N SER A 76 12.89 -5.10 -2.53
CA SER A 76 13.87 -4.12 -2.05
C SER A 76 13.13 -2.83 -1.77
N VAL A 77 13.25 -2.34 -0.54
CA VAL A 77 12.58 -1.14 -0.08
C VAL A 77 13.62 -0.08 0.23
N ARG A 78 13.50 1.08 -0.41
CA ARG A 78 14.28 2.26 -0.05
C ARG A 78 13.46 3.08 0.94
N LEU A 79 14.03 3.34 2.10
CA LEU A 79 13.42 4.15 3.14
C LEU A 79 13.65 5.65 2.88
N THR A 80 12.85 6.50 3.52
CA THR A 80 13.05 7.96 3.51
C THR A 80 14.41 8.38 4.05
N SER A 81 14.99 7.60 4.96
CA SER A 81 16.37 7.77 5.47
C SER A 81 17.48 7.50 4.43
N GLY A 82 17.12 7.06 3.21
CA GLY A 82 18.06 6.67 2.17
C GLY A 82 18.59 5.23 2.29
N ARG A 83 18.34 4.55 3.41
CA ARG A 83 18.72 3.15 3.62
C ARG A 83 17.86 2.22 2.76
N SER A 84 18.47 1.16 2.23
CA SER A 84 17.78 0.06 1.56
C SER A 84 17.69 -1.17 2.45
N VAL A 85 16.54 -1.83 2.46
CA VAL A 85 16.29 -3.05 3.22
C VAL A 85 15.57 -4.06 2.33
N SER A 86 16.00 -5.32 2.38
CA SER A 86 15.29 -6.43 1.74
C SER A 86 14.14 -6.88 2.65
N LEU A 87 12.92 -6.93 2.10
CA LEU A 87 11.77 -7.47 2.80
C LEU A 87 11.28 -8.73 2.09
N VAL A 88 10.88 -9.73 2.87
CA VAL A 88 10.32 -10.97 2.35
C VAL A 88 8.99 -11.23 3.02
N ALA A 89 7.89 -11.19 2.25
CA ALA A 89 6.60 -11.67 2.71
C ALA A 89 6.63 -13.20 2.77
N VAL A 90 6.32 -13.76 3.94
CA VAL A 90 6.38 -15.19 4.20
C VAL A 90 4.97 -15.74 4.41
N PRO A 91 4.49 -16.64 3.52
CA PRO A 91 3.20 -17.30 3.69
C PRO A 91 3.10 -18.04 5.01
N SER A 92 1.89 -18.06 5.58
CA SER A 92 1.63 -18.68 6.88
C SER A 92 1.99 -20.16 6.93
N ALA A 93 1.83 -20.87 5.79
CA ALA A 93 2.14 -22.30 5.66
C ALA A 93 3.62 -22.60 5.92
N CYS A 94 4.53 -21.69 5.54
CA CYS A 94 5.96 -21.91 5.69
C CYS A 94 6.42 -21.93 7.16
N TRP A 95 5.66 -21.31 8.06
CA TRP A 95 5.95 -21.33 9.50
C TRP A 95 5.53 -22.64 10.18
N ARG A 96 4.58 -23.37 9.58
CA ARG A 96 4.07 -24.65 10.09
C ARG A 96 4.93 -25.84 9.67
N ASP A 97 5.63 -25.73 8.55
CA ASP A 97 6.56 -26.73 8.07
C ASP A 97 7.98 -26.45 8.62
N PRO A 98 8.55 -27.34 9.47
CA PRO A 98 9.87 -27.15 10.04
C PRO A 98 11.00 -27.03 9.01
N VAL A 99 10.90 -27.74 7.88
CA VAL A 99 11.92 -27.73 6.82
C VAL A 99 11.88 -26.41 6.06
N LEU A 100 10.69 -25.94 5.69
CA LEU A 100 10.54 -24.63 5.04
C LEU A 100 10.94 -23.49 5.98
N ARG A 101 10.55 -23.58 7.26
CA ARG A 101 10.94 -22.62 8.29
C ARG A 101 12.46 -22.52 8.41
N ALA A 102 13.17 -23.65 8.48
CA ALA A 102 14.63 -23.66 8.53
C ALA A 102 15.24 -22.97 7.30
N ARG A 103 14.79 -23.33 6.09
CA ARG A 103 15.27 -22.72 4.84
C ARG A 103 15.02 -21.21 4.75
N ILE A 104 13.91 -20.72 5.30
CA ILE A 104 13.62 -19.27 5.36
C ILE A 104 14.58 -18.55 6.32
N LEU A 105 14.95 -19.18 7.43
CA LEU A 105 15.96 -18.63 8.33
C LEU A 105 17.35 -18.66 7.68
N ASP A 106 17.68 -19.73 6.94
CA ASP A 106 18.91 -19.80 6.15
C ASP A 106 18.96 -18.71 5.08
N LEU A 107 17.82 -18.40 4.42
CA LEU A 107 17.72 -17.28 3.48
C LEU A 107 18.07 -15.95 4.15
N LYS A 108 17.51 -15.70 5.35
CA LYS A 108 17.81 -14.49 6.11
C LYS A 108 19.30 -14.40 6.43
N TRP A 109 19.90 -15.48 6.93
CA TRP A 109 21.32 -15.52 7.25
C TRP A 109 22.20 -15.34 6.02
N ALA A 110 21.92 -16.02 4.91
CA ALA A 110 22.69 -15.89 3.67
C ALA A 110 22.70 -14.45 3.15
N VAL A 111 21.55 -13.77 3.20
CA VAL A 111 21.45 -12.37 2.79
C VAL A 111 22.15 -11.43 3.77
N GLU A 112 22.01 -11.63 5.08
CA GLU A 112 22.68 -10.81 6.08
C GLU A 112 24.20 -10.98 6.08
N PHE A 113 24.68 -12.20 5.83
CA PHE A 113 26.10 -12.49 5.65
C PHE A 113 26.69 -11.79 4.41
N SER A 114 25.87 -11.51 3.39
CA SER A 114 26.27 -10.68 2.25
C SER A 114 26.31 -9.16 2.54
N GLY A 115 26.10 -8.75 3.79
CA GLY A 115 26.13 -7.35 4.22
C GLY A 115 24.82 -6.59 4.03
N ARG A 116 23.71 -7.27 3.76
CA ARG A 116 22.40 -6.65 3.49
C ARG A 116 21.39 -6.99 4.57
N ARG A 117 20.64 -6.00 5.05
CA ARG A 117 19.59 -6.26 6.04
C ARG A 117 18.39 -6.94 5.38
N LEU A 118 17.93 -8.06 5.96
CA LEU A 118 16.72 -8.75 5.55
C LEU A 118 15.69 -8.83 6.67
N VAL A 119 14.46 -8.43 6.39
CA VAL A 119 13.33 -8.56 7.32
C VAL A 119 12.33 -9.55 6.74
N LEU A 120 12.03 -10.58 7.55
CA LEU A 120 10.96 -11.52 7.28
C LEU A 120 9.66 -10.88 7.78
N VAL A 121 8.69 -10.73 6.90
CA VAL A 121 7.37 -10.15 7.19
C VAL A 121 6.35 -11.30 7.13
N PRO A 122 5.81 -11.74 8.28
CA PRO A 122 4.78 -12.77 8.29
C PRO A 122 3.53 -12.31 7.54
N GLU A 123 2.89 -13.22 6.81
CA GLU A 123 1.61 -12.96 6.15
C GLU A 123 0.56 -12.40 7.12
N SER A 124 0.51 -12.86 8.36
CA SER A 124 -0.42 -12.34 9.38
C SER A 124 -0.25 -10.84 9.66
N VAL A 125 0.98 -10.31 9.54
CA VAL A 125 1.26 -8.88 9.68
C VAL A 125 0.77 -8.10 8.46
N ILE A 126 0.90 -8.69 7.27
CA ILE A 126 0.45 -8.09 6.00
C ILE A 126 -1.09 -8.08 5.94
N ARG A 127 -1.72 -9.16 6.42
CA ARG A 127 -3.17 -9.34 6.49
C ARG A 127 -3.85 -8.68 7.69
N ALA A 128 -3.11 -7.88 8.46
CA ALA A 128 -3.65 -7.24 9.64
C ALA A 128 -4.66 -6.15 9.25
N GLU A 129 -5.91 -6.30 9.70
CA GLU A 129 -6.96 -5.29 9.54
C GLU A 129 -6.93 -4.25 10.67
N PRO A 130 -7.34 -2.99 10.40
CA PRO A 130 -7.90 -2.47 9.15
C PRO A 130 -6.85 -2.02 8.11
N ARG A 131 -5.56 -2.19 8.42
CA ARG A 131 -4.45 -1.64 7.63
C ARG A 131 -4.44 -2.17 6.21
N LEU A 132 -4.70 -3.46 6.02
CA LEU A 132 -4.75 -4.05 4.68
C LEU A 132 -5.91 -3.47 3.86
N THR A 133 -7.13 -3.47 4.39
CA THR A 133 -8.31 -2.88 3.72
C THR A 133 -8.04 -1.43 3.30
N ASN A 134 -7.48 -0.62 4.20
CA ASN A 134 -7.13 0.77 3.91
C ASN A 134 -6.05 0.90 2.83
N ALA A 135 -5.01 0.06 2.88
CA ALA A 135 -3.94 0.05 1.89
C ALA A 135 -4.46 -0.35 0.49
N LEU A 136 -5.40 -1.28 0.43
CA LEU A 136 -6.07 -1.70 -0.80
C LEU A 136 -6.99 -0.61 -1.34
N LEU A 137 -7.76 0.06 -0.47
CA LEU A 137 -8.60 1.20 -0.84
C LEU A 137 -7.78 2.33 -1.47
N ILE A 138 -6.65 2.69 -0.85
CA ILE A 138 -5.75 3.71 -1.38
C ILE A 138 -5.12 3.25 -2.70
N SER A 139 -4.67 1.99 -2.79
CA SER A 139 -4.10 1.42 -4.02
C SER A 139 -5.11 1.41 -5.17
N ALA A 140 -6.39 1.18 -4.89
CA ALA A 140 -7.45 1.21 -5.90
C ALA A 140 -7.65 2.61 -6.52
N CYS A 141 -7.16 3.67 -5.87
CA CYS A 141 -7.23 5.04 -6.36
C CYS A 141 -6.09 5.39 -7.34
N ASP A 142 -5.19 4.45 -7.70
CA ASP A 142 -4.06 4.73 -8.59
C ASP A 142 -4.48 5.25 -9.98
N GLY A 143 -5.66 4.85 -10.46
CA GLY A 143 -6.25 5.33 -11.72
C GLY A 143 -6.94 6.69 -11.65
N VAL A 144 -7.15 7.24 -10.45
CA VAL A 144 -7.83 8.54 -10.27
C VAL A 144 -6.88 9.66 -10.72
N ARG A 145 -7.35 10.51 -11.63
CA ARG A 145 -6.56 11.65 -12.10
C ARG A 145 -6.79 12.84 -11.19
N VAL A 146 -5.70 13.38 -10.64
CA VAL A 146 -5.71 14.63 -9.88
C VAL A 146 -5.04 15.71 -10.70
N THR A 147 -5.80 16.74 -11.06
CA THR A 147 -5.28 17.88 -11.80
C THR A 147 -4.38 18.75 -10.90
N PRO A 148 -3.42 19.51 -11.47
CA PRO A 148 -2.63 20.46 -10.70
C PRO A 148 -3.48 21.49 -9.93
N ARG A 149 -4.64 21.85 -10.49
CA ARG A 149 -5.60 22.77 -9.86
C ARG A 149 -6.23 22.16 -8.61
N GLU A 150 -6.74 20.93 -8.69
CA GLU A 150 -7.30 20.22 -7.52
C GLU A 150 -6.24 20.04 -6.43
N ARG A 151 -5.01 19.66 -6.81
CA ARG A 151 -3.88 19.55 -5.88
C ARG A 151 -3.63 20.88 -5.16
N LEU A 152 -3.61 22.00 -5.87
CA LEU A 152 -3.38 23.32 -5.28
C LEU A 152 -4.53 23.74 -4.36
N ILE A 153 -5.79 23.55 -4.79
CA ILE A 153 -6.97 23.88 -3.98
C ILE A 153 -6.91 23.15 -2.65
N LEU A 154 -6.65 21.84 -2.67
CA LEU A 154 -6.63 21.05 -1.45
C LEU A 154 -5.45 21.40 -0.53
N LEU A 155 -4.25 21.62 -1.09
CA LEU A 155 -3.08 22.04 -0.31
C LEU A 155 -3.30 23.40 0.35
N SER A 156 -3.85 24.37 -0.39
CA SER A 156 -4.17 25.70 0.15
C SER A 156 -5.24 25.62 1.24
N HIS A 157 -6.31 24.85 0.99
CA HIS A 157 -7.37 24.66 1.97
C HIS A 157 -6.84 24.06 3.27
N LEU A 158 -6.05 22.99 3.20
CA LEU A 158 -5.43 22.38 4.38
C LEU A 158 -4.50 23.36 5.11
N ALA A 159 -3.71 24.16 4.38
CA ALA A 159 -2.84 25.15 5.00
C ALA A 159 -3.64 26.25 5.74
N GLU A 160 -4.80 26.65 5.23
CA GLU A 160 -5.67 27.66 5.85
C GLU A 160 -6.35 27.15 7.13
N VAL A 161 -6.71 25.87 7.19
CA VAL A 161 -7.39 25.26 8.35
C VAL A 161 -6.44 24.64 9.38
N GLY A 162 -5.12 24.88 9.25
CA GLY A 162 -4.12 24.48 10.25
C GLY A 162 -3.37 23.18 9.96
N GLY A 163 -3.47 22.65 8.73
CA GLY A 163 -2.65 21.55 8.22
C GLY A 163 -3.36 20.19 8.17
N SER A 164 -4.56 20.06 8.76
CA SER A 164 -5.38 18.86 8.70
C SER A 164 -6.88 19.16 8.67
N ALA A 165 -7.65 18.24 8.07
CA ALA A 165 -9.11 18.29 8.01
C ALA A 165 -9.67 16.87 7.84
N SER A 166 -10.99 16.69 7.98
CA SER A 166 -11.63 15.40 7.67
C SER A 166 -11.60 15.13 6.16
N LEU A 167 -11.67 13.84 5.79
CA LEU A 167 -11.77 13.41 4.39
C LEU A 167 -12.98 14.03 3.69
N GLU A 168 -14.10 14.16 4.39
CA GLU A 168 -15.32 14.82 3.91
C GLU A 168 -15.05 16.27 3.51
N VAL A 169 -14.46 17.07 4.41
CA VAL A 169 -14.15 18.48 4.16
C VAL A 169 -13.16 18.62 3.01
N CYS A 170 -12.16 17.73 2.93
CA CYS A 170 -11.22 17.68 1.81
C CYS A 170 -11.92 17.37 0.47
N ALA A 171 -12.88 16.45 0.47
CA ALA A 171 -13.65 16.09 -0.71
C ALA A 171 -14.59 17.23 -1.13
N GLU A 172 -15.22 17.93 -0.19
CA GLU A 172 -16.08 19.09 -0.46
C GLU A 172 -15.31 20.24 -1.10
N ALA A 173 -14.03 20.44 -0.77
CA ALA A 173 -13.18 21.43 -1.42
C ALA A 173 -12.96 21.15 -2.92
N LEU A 174 -13.22 19.92 -3.39
CA LEU A 174 -13.02 19.45 -4.76
C LEU A 174 -14.36 19.29 -5.51
N THR A 175 -15.28 20.25 -5.40
CA THR A 175 -16.63 20.22 -6.01
C THR A 175 -16.69 19.94 -7.51
N GLY A 176 -15.60 20.18 -8.26
CA GLY A 176 -15.52 19.90 -9.70
C GLY A 176 -14.93 18.54 -10.07
N SER A 177 -14.52 17.74 -9.09
CA SER A 177 -13.91 16.43 -9.33
C SER A 177 -14.96 15.35 -9.56
N ALA A 178 -14.70 14.42 -10.49
CA ALA A 178 -15.58 13.29 -10.73
C ALA A 178 -15.57 12.28 -9.56
N ASP A 179 -14.45 12.24 -8.82
CA ASP A 179 -14.26 11.38 -7.65
C ASP A 179 -13.45 12.13 -6.58
N PRO A 180 -14.09 13.04 -5.80
CA PRO A 180 -13.39 13.87 -4.85
C PRO A 180 -12.64 13.09 -3.76
N ALA A 181 -13.27 12.07 -3.18
CA ALA A 181 -12.65 11.23 -2.15
C ALA A 181 -11.48 10.41 -2.74
N GLY A 182 -11.66 9.81 -3.92
CA GLY A 182 -10.60 9.12 -4.65
C GLY A 182 -9.44 10.04 -5.00
N ALA A 183 -9.70 11.32 -5.32
CA ALA A 183 -8.66 12.31 -5.58
C ALA A 183 -7.83 12.61 -4.32
N VAL A 184 -8.48 12.74 -3.15
CA VAL A 184 -7.79 12.90 -1.86
C VAL A 184 -6.94 11.66 -1.55
N LEU A 185 -7.51 10.46 -1.65
CA LEU A 185 -6.79 9.19 -1.41
C LEU A 185 -5.67 8.97 -2.43
N ARG A 186 -5.82 9.43 -3.67
CA ARG A 186 -4.75 9.44 -4.66
C ARG A 186 -3.58 10.31 -4.21
N LEU A 187 -3.84 11.48 -3.62
CA LEU A 187 -2.79 12.33 -3.07
C LEU A 187 -2.12 11.74 -1.82
N VAL A 188 -2.83 10.87 -1.08
CA VAL A 188 -2.22 10.02 -0.04
C VAL A 188 -1.28 8.98 -0.67
N ALA A 189 -1.70 8.29 -1.74
CA ALA A 189 -0.85 7.34 -2.46
C ALA A 189 0.43 8.02 -3.02
N GLU A 190 0.31 9.26 -3.49
CA GLU A 190 1.42 10.12 -3.93
C GLU A 190 2.26 10.70 -2.78
N ARG A 191 1.91 10.41 -1.52
CA ARG A 191 2.59 10.88 -0.30
C ARG A 191 2.60 12.41 -0.13
N VAL A 192 1.65 13.10 -0.76
CA VAL A 192 1.43 14.52 -0.54
C VAL A 192 0.68 14.74 0.76
N LEU A 193 -0.29 13.86 1.00
CA LEU A 193 -1.13 13.83 2.17
C LEU A 193 -0.88 12.56 2.97
N THR A 194 -1.30 12.56 4.23
CA THR A 194 -1.28 11.38 5.08
C THR A 194 -2.64 11.18 5.73
N ILE A 195 -2.97 9.93 5.97
CA ILE A 195 -4.18 9.50 6.68
C ILE A 195 -3.79 8.37 7.65
N ALA A 196 -4.47 8.29 8.78
CA ALA A 196 -4.27 7.20 9.73
C ALA A 196 -4.78 5.88 9.13
N LEU A 197 -3.96 4.82 9.23
CA LEU A 197 -4.28 3.50 8.65
C LEU A 197 -4.65 2.46 9.70
N ASP A 198 -4.47 2.77 10.98
CA ASP A 198 -4.75 1.92 12.14
C ASP A 198 -6.25 1.82 12.48
N ARG A 199 -7.08 2.65 11.84
CA ARG A 199 -8.54 2.65 11.96
C ARG A 199 -9.16 2.58 10.55
N PRO A 200 -10.36 2.01 10.39
CA PRO A 200 -11.04 2.01 9.09
C PRO A 200 -11.15 3.43 8.53
N ILE A 201 -10.84 3.61 7.24
CA ILE A 201 -11.03 4.91 6.57
C ILE A 201 -12.52 5.15 6.35
N ASP A 202 -12.99 6.30 6.81
CA ASP A 202 -14.33 6.84 6.64
C ASP A 202 -14.27 8.35 6.32
N LEU A 203 -15.42 8.99 6.15
CA LEU A 203 -15.53 10.42 5.86
C LEU A 203 -14.96 11.32 6.98
N GLN A 204 -14.93 10.83 8.22
CA GLN A 204 -14.43 11.58 9.37
C GLN A 204 -12.94 11.38 9.60
N SER A 205 -12.30 10.52 8.80
CA SER A 205 -10.88 10.22 8.91
C SER A 205 -10.04 11.46 8.60
N GLU A 206 -9.10 11.76 9.50
CA GLU A 206 -8.26 12.95 9.39
C GLU A 206 -7.20 12.80 8.30
N VAL A 207 -7.18 13.76 7.38
CA VAL A 207 -6.21 13.93 6.31
C VAL A 207 -5.32 15.12 6.64
N SER A 208 -4.02 14.96 6.54
CA SER A 208 -3.04 15.99 6.90
C SER A 208 -1.92 16.13 5.87
N LEU A 209 -1.27 17.30 5.84
CA LEU A 209 -0.10 17.54 4.99
C LEU A 209 1.09 16.67 5.41
N ALA A 210 1.71 15.97 4.46
CA ALA A 210 2.84 15.07 4.76
C ALA A 210 4.09 15.80 5.27
N ALA A 211 4.27 17.08 4.92
CA ALA A 211 5.44 17.87 5.31
C ALA A 211 5.38 18.42 6.75
N TRP A 212 4.27 18.21 7.47
CA TRP A 212 4.01 18.82 8.79
C TRP A 212 4.12 17.78 9.93
N ARG A 213 4.84 16.67 9.69
CA ARG A 213 5.18 15.64 10.69
C ARG A 213 6.67 15.59 10.98
#